data_AF-A0A4Q0XER3-F1
#
_entry.id   AF-A0A4Q0XER3-F1
#
_cell.length_a   1.000
_cell.length_b   1.000
_cell.length_c   1.000
_cell.angle_alpha   90.00
_cell.angle_beta   90.00
_cell.angle_gamma   90.00
#
_symmetry.space_group_name_H-M   'P 1'
#
loop_
_entity.id
_entity.type
_entity.pdbx_description
1 polymer ?
#
loop_
_entity_poly.entity_id
_entity_poly.type
_entity_poly.pdbx_seq_one_letter_code
_entity_poly.pdbx_strand_id
1 'polypeptide(L)'
;MINNWILLGPANAKKTEIVISALIDNPIIRTKPFVLMCETDTGCAVELAIKHKIEIHIVDDIKLKSPKVIEMLKSLQADVLISCGWSYKIPVEHNIYFKYPIINCHGSVLPDYKGKRAYLHQWANIEGFYGATIHTISDKFDQGEIIIQGKQKLFLKENLIMIHRRLSELTAQLIPQALLMIDYNLPTQNNYMKKNSQSRYFYNIKKRKLVLHRLINRFAYYFNLKKWSTPHKM
;
A
#
# COMPACT_ATOMS: atom_id res chain seq x y z
N MET A 1 4.62 -0.75 -22.63
CA MET A 1 3.74 0.30 -22.10
C MET A 1 2.48 -0.36 -21.57
N ILE A 2 2.16 -0.03 -20.32
CA ILE A 2 0.93 -0.33 -19.58
C ILE A 2 -0.15 0.57 -20.17
N ASN A 3 -1.24 -0.01 -20.64
CA ASN A 3 -2.36 0.68 -21.28
C ASN A 3 -3.60 0.64 -20.40
N ASN A 4 -3.78 -0.42 -19.63
CA ASN A 4 -4.88 -0.60 -18.69
C ASN A 4 -4.37 -1.27 -17.40
N TRP A 5 -5.10 -1.13 -16.30
CA TRP A 5 -4.68 -1.68 -15.02
C TRP A 5 -5.83 -1.86 -14.04
N ILE A 6 -5.63 -2.71 -13.05
CA ILE A 6 -6.59 -2.96 -11.96
C ILE A 6 -6.10 -2.26 -10.71
N LEU A 7 -6.96 -1.45 -10.07
CA LEU A 7 -6.76 -1.01 -8.70
C LEU A 7 -7.53 -1.94 -7.76
N LEU A 8 -6.83 -2.81 -7.05
CA LEU A 8 -7.41 -3.66 -6.02
C LEU A 8 -7.32 -2.95 -4.66
N GLY A 9 -8.46 -2.55 -4.10
CA GLY A 9 -8.50 -1.83 -2.83
C GLY A 9 -9.84 -1.94 -2.14
N PRO A 10 -9.90 -1.79 -0.80
CA PRO A 10 -11.16 -1.90 -0.09
C PRO A 10 -12.16 -0.82 -0.49
N ALA A 11 -13.43 -1.21 -0.65
CA ALA A 11 -14.51 -0.33 -1.10
C ALA A 11 -14.75 0.86 -0.15
N ASN A 12 -14.59 0.64 1.16
CA ASN A 12 -14.81 1.66 2.19
C ASN A 12 -13.52 2.05 2.94
N ALA A 13 -12.44 2.32 2.20
CA ALA A 13 -11.19 2.82 2.79
C ALA A 13 -10.78 4.19 2.22
N LYS A 14 -10.52 5.15 3.11
CA LYS A 14 -10.01 6.47 2.72
C LYS A 14 -8.71 6.41 1.90
N LYS A 15 -7.86 5.40 2.10
CA LYS A 15 -6.64 5.24 1.30
C LYS A 15 -6.99 5.01 -0.17
N THR A 16 -7.91 4.08 -0.44
CA THR A 16 -8.39 3.76 -1.79
C THR A 16 -9.00 5.01 -2.44
N GLU A 17 -9.89 5.70 -1.73
CA GLU A 17 -10.54 6.92 -2.23
C GLU A 17 -9.53 8.04 -2.56
N ILE A 18 -8.59 8.33 -1.64
CA ILE A 18 -7.56 9.36 -1.87
C ILE A 18 -6.71 9.01 -3.09
N VAL A 19 -6.36 7.72 -3.24
CA VAL A 19 -5.57 7.24 -4.38
C VAL A 19 -6.36 7.38 -5.68
N ILE A 20 -7.62 6.94 -5.72
CA ILE A 20 -8.50 7.11 -6.89
C ILE A 20 -8.59 8.59 -7.27
N SER A 21 -8.92 9.45 -6.30
CA SER A 21 -9.05 10.89 -6.52
C SER A 21 -7.79 11.51 -7.13
N ALA A 22 -6.62 11.14 -6.64
CA ALA A 22 -5.35 11.68 -7.14
C ALA A 22 -4.97 11.10 -8.52
N LEU A 23 -5.36 9.87 -8.83
CA LEU A 23 -5.01 9.21 -10.10
C LEU A 23 -5.91 9.66 -11.26
N ILE A 24 -7.19 9.97 -11.01
CA ILE A 24 -8.11 10.50 -12.03
C ILE A 24 -7.59 11.80 -12.63
N ASP A 25 -7.02 12.69 -11.80
CA ASP A 25 -6.51 13.99 -12.23
C ASP A 25 -5.04 13.92 -12.71
N ASN A 26 -4.39 12.75 -12.61
CA ASN A 26 -2.96 12.64 -12.89
C ASN A 26 -2.70 12.63 -14.41
N PRO A 27 -1.90 13.56 -14.96
CA PRO A 27 -1.71 13.67 -16.41
C PRO A 27 -1.02 12.46 -17.05
N ILE A 28 -0.24 11.69 -16.30
CA ILE A 28 0.49 10.51 -16.78
C ILE A 28 -0.45 9.31 -16.90
N ILE A 29 -1.42 9.19 -15.98
CA ILE A 29 -2.27 8.01 -15.84
C ILE A 29 -3.69 8.24 -16.34
N ARG A 30 -4.21 9.47 -16.35
CA ARG A 30 -5.60 9.78 -16.75
C ARG A 30 -5.96 9.34 -18.17
N THR A 31 -4.96 9.14 -19.03
CA THR A 31 -5.13 8.66 -20.41
C THR A 31 -5.22 7.14 -20.51
N LYS A 32 -4.98 6.42 -19.42
CA LYS A 32 -4.96 4.95 -19.32
C LYS A 32 -6.12 4.49 -18.44
N PRO A 33 -7.14 3.80 -18.98
CA PRO A 33 -8.28 3.34 -18.19
C PRO A 33 -7.84 2.40 -17.07
N PHE A 34 -8.55 2.46 -15.94
CA PHE A 34 -8.39 1.49 -14.87
C PHE A 34 -9.76 1.07 -14.34
N VAL A 35 -9.79 -0.12 -13.75
CA VAL A 35 -10.96 -0.65 -13.08
C VAL A 35 -10.71 -0.72 -11.57
N LEU A 36 -11.75 -0.46 -10.78
CA LEU A 36 -11.72 -0.68 -9.34
C LEU A 36 -12.20 -2.10 -9.03
N MET A 37 -11.36 -2.87 -8.36
CA MET A 37 -11.71 -4.20 -7.85
C MET A 37 -11.80 -4.13 -6.32
N CYS A 38 -12.95 -4.50 -5.74
CA CYS A 38 -13.22 -4.36 -4.31
C CYS A 38 -14.21 -5.42 -3.79
N GLU A 39 -14.39 -5.50 -2.47
CA GLU A 39 -15.15 -6.55 -1.79
C GLU A 39 -16.67 -6.32 -1.71
N THR A 40 -17.14 -5.10 -1.98
CA THR A 40 -18.56 -4.72 -1.90
C THR A 40 -18.85 -3.51 -2.79
N ASP A 41 -20.10 -3.36 -3.21
CA ASP A 41 -20.65 -2.28 -4.03
C ASP A 41 -21.00 -1.01 -3.22
N THR A 42 -20.62 -0.94 -1.95
CA THR A 42 -20.88 0.23 -1.09
C THR A 42 -19.60 0.75 -0.44
N GLY A 43 -19.51 2.06 -0.28
CA GLY A 43 -18.38 2.71 0.40
C GLY A 43 -17.78 3.86 -0.39
N CYS A 44 -16.97 4.65 0.31
CA CYS A 44 -16.45 5.92 -0.21
C CYS A 44 -15.61 5.79 -1.50
N ALA A 45 -14.87 4.69 -1.70
CA ALA A 45 -14.13 4.49 -2.94
C ALA A 45 -15.04 4.11 -4.12
N VAL A 46 -16.10 3.33 -3.85
CA VAL A 46 -17.11 2.95 -4.84
C VAL A 46 -17.95 4.14 -5.26
N GLU A 47 -18.41 4.95 -4.32
CA GLU A 47 -19.13 6.20 -4.59
C GLU A 47 -18.32 7.14 -5.50
N LEU A 48 -17.02 7.27 -5.22
CA LEU A 48 -16.11 8.07 -6.04
C LEU A 48 -15.92 7.45 -7.44
N ALA A 49 -15.74 6.12 -7.53
CA ALA A 49 -15.62 5.43 -8.80
C ALA A 49 -16.87 5.61 -9.68
N ILE A 50 -18.08 5.47 -9.12
CA ILE A 50 -19.35 5.71 -9.81
C ILE A 50 -19.42 7.15 -10.33
N LYS A 51 -19.10 8.14 -9.48
CA LYS A 51 -19.11 9.56 -9.85
C LYS A 51 -18.21 9.86 -11.06
N HIS A 52 -17.08 9.17 -11.16
CA HIS A 52 -16.10 9.33 -12.22
C HIS A 52 -16.21 8.29 -13.35
N LYS A 53 -17.29 7.49 -13.36
CA LYS A 53 -17.55 6.45 -14.38
C LYS A 53 -16.39 5.44 -14.52
N ILE A 54 -15.73 5.13 -13.41
CA ILE A 54 -14.75 4.06 -13.32
C ILE A 54 -15.51 2.74 -13.20
N GLU A 55 -15.15 1.76 -14.03
CA GLU A 55 -15.71 0.42 -13.97
C GLU A 55 -15.36 -0.27 -12.65
N ILE A 56 -16.33 -0.98 -12.06
CA ILE A 56 -16.20 -1.59 -10.73
C ILE A 56 -16.50 -3.08 -10.83
N HIS A 57 -15.60 -3.89 -10.28
CA HIS A 57 -15.74 -5.33 -10.17
C HIS A 57 -15.77 -5.77 -8.71
N ILE A 58 -16.83 -6.48 -8.33
CA ILE A 58 -17.01 -6.97 -6.96
C ILE A 58 -16.45 -8.37 -6.82
N VAL A 59 -15.64 -8.55 -5.79
CA VAL A 59 -14.91 -9.77 -5.47
C VAL A 59 -15.44 -10.33 -4.16
N ASP A 60 -16.30 -11.34 -4.27
CA ASP A 60 -16.85 -12.07 -3.14
C ASP A 60 -15.80 -12.92 -2.40
N ASP A 61 -14.77 -13.40 -3.10
CA ASP A 61 -13.61 -14.06 -2.49
C ASP A 61 -12.42 -13.12 -2.27
N ILE A 62 -12.31 -12.60 -1.05
CA ILE A 62 -11.23 -11.70 -0.63
C ILE A 62 -9.81 -12.32 -0.73
N LYS A 63 -9.71 -13.65 -0.83
CA LYS A 63 -8.43 -14.36 -1.04
C LYS A 63 -8.07 -14.52 -2.51
N LEU A 64 -8.97 -14.13 -3.42
CA LEU A 64 -8.82 -14.16 -4.87
C LEU A 64 -8.60 -15.55 -5.46
N LYS A 65 -9.14 -16.61 -4.86
CA LYS A 65 -8.88 -18.00 -5.29
C LYS A 65 -10.05 -18.65 -6.00
N SER A 66 -11.26 -18.12 -5.89
CA SER A 66 -12.43 -18.72 -6.51
C SER A 66 -12.30 -18.75 -8.04
N PRO A 67 -12.84 -19.78 -8.73
CA PRO A 67 -12.81 -19.84 -10.19
C PRO A 67 -13.40 -18.60 -10.86
N LYS A 68 -14.48 -18.04 -10.28
CA LYS A 68 -15.11 -16.80 -10.72
C LYS A 68 -14.15 -15.61 -10.69
N VAL A 69 -13.38 -15.46 -9.61
CA VAL A 69 -12.38 -14.38 -9.52
C VAL A 69 -11.24 -14.61 -10.51
N ILE A 70 -10.79 -15.84 -10.70
CA ILE A 70 -9.75 -16.17 -11.68
C ILE A 70 -10.22 -15.82 -13.10
N GLU A 71 -11.46 -16.17 -13.45
CA GLU A 71 -12.06 -15.82 -14.75
C GLU A 71 -12.16 -14.31 -14.94
N MET A 72 -12.58 -13.57 -13.91
CA MET A 72 -12.61 -12.11 -13.91
C MET A 72 -11.22 -11.50 -14.12
N LEU A 73 -10.19 -11.98 -13.43
CA LEU A 73 -8.82 -11.48 -13.61
C LEU A 73 -8.33 -11.69 -15.05
N LYS A 74 -8.69 -12.82 -15.69
CA LYS A 74 -8.36 -13.11 -17.08
C LYS A 74 -9.13 -12.25 -18.07
N SER A 75 -10.43 -12.07 -17.86
CA SER A 75 -11.31 -11.36 -18.81
C SER A 75 -11.02 -9.86 -18.86
N LEU A 76 -10.54 -9.27 -17.77
CA LEU A 76 -10.15 -7.86 -17.70
C LEU A 76 -8.95 -7.51 -18.58
N GLN A 77 -8.14 -8.49 -19.00
CA GLN A 77 -6.97 -8.31 -19.86
C GLN A 77 -6.08 -7.12 -19.43
N ALA A 78 -5.90 -6.95 -18.12
CA ALA A 78 -5.15 -5.83 -17.58
C ALA A 78 -3.65 -6.06 -17.71
N ASP A 79 -2.89 -5.01 -18.00
CA ASP A 79 -1.44 -5.10 -18.08
C ASP A 79 -0.81 -5.31 -16.69
N VAL A 80 -1.40 -4.73 -15.64
CA VAL A 80 -0.91 -4.84 -14.25
C VAL A 80 -2.05 -4.73 -13.23
N LEU A 81 -1.90 -5.41 -12.08
CA LEU A 81 -2.72 -5.21 -10.89
C LEU A 81 -1.93 -4.46 -9.81
N ILE A 82 -2.56 -3.43 -9.24
CA ILE A 82 -2.02 -2.60 -8.16
C ILE A 82 -2.85 -2.83 -6.90
N SER A 83 -2.27 -3.47 -5.91
CA SER A 83 -2.86 -3.63 -4.57
C SER A 83 -2.63 -2.37 -3.74
N CYS A 84 -3.72 -1.73 -3.31
CA CYS A 84 -3.68 -0.54 -2.47
C CYS A 84 -4.62 -0.69 -1.27
N GLY A 85 -4.05 -1.09 -0.12
CA GLY A 85 -4.81 -1.25 1.12
C GLY A 85 -5.55 -2.59 1.24
N TRP A 86 -5.36 -3.52 0.30
CA TRP A 86 -5.89 -4.87 0.40
C TRP A 86 -5.26 -5.63 1.58
N SER A 87 -6.08 -6.23 2.44
CA SER A 87 -5.62 -6.81 3.71
C SER A 87 -5.26 -8.30 3.64
N TYR A 88 -5.46 -8.91 2.48
CA TYR A 88 -5.32 -10.34 2.24
C TYR A 88 -4.14 -10.62 1.30
N LYS A 89 -3.53 -11.81 1.44
CA LYS A 89 -2.43 -12.22 0.56
C LYS A 89 -2.98 -12.42 -0.84
N ILE A 90 -2.37 -11.76 -1.83
CA ILE A 90 -2.62 -12.02 -3.24
C ILE A 90 -1.78 -13.24 -3.63
N PRO A 91 -2.38 -14.28 -4.25
CA PRO A 91 -1.65 -15.43 -4.75
C PRO A 91 -0.61 -15.00 -5.80
N VAL A 92 0.65 -15.41 -5.64
CA VAL A 92 1.75 -14.99 -6.53
C VAL A 92 1.60 -15.59 -7.92
N GLU A 93 0.95 -16.74 -8.02
CA GLU A 93 0.57 -17.41 -9.25
C GLU A 93 -0.32 -16.55 -10.14
N HIS A 94 -1.02 -15.54 -9.59
CA HIS A 94 -1.84 -14.63 -10.39
C HIS A 94 -1.04 -13.72 -11.30
N ASN A 95 0.28 -13.59 -11.10
CA ASN A 95 1.14 -12.85 -12.01
C ASN A 95 1.03 -13.35 -13.46
N ILE A 96 0.68 -14.62 -13.69
CA ILE A 96 0.53 -15.18 -15.04
C ILE A 96 -0.61 -14.53 -15.86
N TYR A 97 -1.54 -13.83 -15.20
CA TYR A 97 -2.67 -13.16 -15.86
C TYR A 97 -2.35 -11.73 -16.29
N PHE A 98 -1.16 -11.23 -15.95
CA PHE A 98 -0.77 -9.85 -16.20
C PHE A 98 0.52 -9.80 -17.01
N LYS A 99 0.63 -8.77 -17.86
CA LYS A 99 1.85 -8.52 -18.63
C LYS A 99 3.02 -8.11 -17.74
N TYR A 100 2.72 -7.42 -16.65
CA TYR A 100 3.71 -6.95 -15.68
C TYR A 100 3.43 -7.52 -14.30
N PRO A 101 4.47 -7.66 -13.44
CA PRO A 101 4.28 -8.17 -12.08
C PRO A 101 3.27 -7.35 -11.29
N ILE A 102 2.41 -8.04 -10.54
CA ILE A 102 1.49 -7.43 -9.58
C ILE A 102 2.31 -6.66 -8.54
N ILE A 103 1.89 -5.43 -8.28
CA ILE A 103 2.55 -4.54 -7.31
C ILE A 103 1.65 -4.24 -6.12
N ASN A 104 2.26 -3.97 -4.97
CA ASN A 104 1.58 -3.64 -3.73
C ASN A 104 2.11 -2.33 -3.15
N CYS A 105 1.18 -1.52 -2.64
CA CYS A 105 1.44 -0.24 -1.99
C CYS A 105 1.47 -0.41 -0.46
N HIS A 106 2.65 -0.68 0.09
CA HIS A 106 2.85 -0.85 1.52
C HIS A 106 3.08 0.48 2.26
N GLY A 107 2.60 0.56 3.49
CA GLY A 107 2.59 1.78 4.32
C GLY A 107 3.82 1.98 5.20
N SER A 108 5.00 1.53 4.75
CA SER A 108 6.29 1.83 5.38
C SER A 108 7.39 1.98 4.34
N VAL A 109 8.60 2.28 4.81
CA VAL A 109 9.83 2.15 4.03
C VAL A 109 10.41 0.76 4.29
N LEU A 110 10.13 -0.18 3.38
CA LEU A 110 10.69 -1.52 3.41
C LEU A 110 12.22 -1.52 3.29
N PRO A 111 12.91 -2.55 3.81
CA PRO A 111 12.37 -3.81 4.36
C PRO A 111 11.95 -3.75 5.84
N ASP A 112 12.02 -2.57 6.47
CA ASP A 112 11.55 -2.40 7.84
C ASP A 112 10.04 -2.16 7.92
N TYR A 113 9.46 -2.41 9.08
CA TYR A 113 8.02 -2.22 9.31
C TYR A 113 7.13 -3.05 8.37
N LYS A 114 7.52 -4.30 8.09
CA LYS A 114 6.67 -5.28 7.38
C LYS A 114 5.43 -5.63 8.22
N GLY A 115 4.37 -6.09 7.56
CA GLY A 115 3.15 -6.55 8.19
C GLY A 115 2.09 -5.46 8.33
N LYS A 116 1.00 -5.79 9.01
CA LYS A 116 -0.19 -4.94 9.04
C LYS A 116 0.06 -3.66 9.85
N ARG A 117 -0.68 -2.59 9.52
CA ARG A 117 -0.72 -1.34 10.30
C ARG A 117 0.64 -0.64 10.47
N ALA A 118 1.56 -0.84 9.53
CA ALA A 118 2.94 -0.37 9.61
C ALA A 118 3.09 1.10 10.03
N TYR A 119 2.35 2.01 9.40
CA TYR A 119 2.38 3.44 9.76
C TYR A 119 1.91 3.72 11.20
N LEU A 120 1.00 2.92 11.77
CA LEU A 120 0.61 3.06 13.18
C LEU A 120 1.73 2.59 14.11
N HIS A 121 2.48 1.55 13.72
CA HIS A 121 3.65 1.12 14.46
C HIS A 121 4.73 2.21 14.45
N GLN A 122 5.01 2.79 13.28
CA GLN A 122 5.96 3.93 13.15
C GLN A 122 5.51 5.13 13.99
N TRP A 123 4.20 5.44 13.97
CA TRP A 123 3.63 6.46 14.83
C TRP A 123 3.84 6.14 16.31
N ALA A 124 3.44 4.94 16.75
CA ALA A 124 3.57 4.48 18.13
C ALA A 124 5.02 4.50 18.63
N ASN A 125 5.98 4.14 17.77
CA ASN A 125 7.41 4.10 18.08
C ASN A 125 8.09 5.49 18.03
N ILE A 126 7.36 6.53 17.61
CA ILE A 126 7.90 7.90 17.45
C ILE A 126 9.12 7.87 16.54
N GLU A 127 8.97 7.23 15.38
CA GLU A 127 10.03 7.25 14.38
C GLU A 127 10.27 8.68 13.87
N GLY A 128 11.47 8.96 13.34
CA GLY A 128 11.75 10.28 12.74
C GLY A 128 11.04 10.47 11.40
N PHE A 129 10.76 9.37 10.71
CA PHE A 129 10.10 9.35 9.42
C PHE A 129 9.15 8.16 9.29
N TYR A 130 8.20 8.31 8.38
CA TYR A 130 7.39 7.23 7.85
C TYR A 130 7.40 7.32 6.33
N GLY A 131 6.74 6.39 5.64
CA GLY A 131 6.78 6.38 4.18
C GLY A 131 5.90 5.32 3.57
N ALA A 132 5.92 5.28 2.25
CA ALA A 132 5.27 4.27 1.45
C ALA A 132 6.30 3.58 0.56
N THR A 133 6.06 2.30 0.28
CA THR A 133 6.85 1.50 -0.67
C THR A 133 5.91 0.89 -1.69
N ILE A 134 6.25 1.01 -2.96
CA ILE A 134 5.66 0.20 -4.03
C ILE A 134 6.66 -0.90 -4.35
N HIS A 135 6.20 -2.14 -4.26
CA HIS A 135 7.03 -3.32 -4.50
C HIS A 135 6.23 -4.41 -5.22
N THR A 136 6.90 -5.33 -5.90
CA THR A 136 6.23 -6.51 -6.47
C THR A 136 5.72 -7.42 -5.35
N ILE A 137 4.69 -8.22 -5.61
CA ILE A 137 4.26 -9.25 -4.65
C ILE A 137 5.25 -10.44 -4.66
N SER A 138 5.22 -11.23 -3.59
CA SER A 138 5.98 -12.49 -3.49
C SER A 138 5.23 -13.49 -2.60
N ASP A 139 5.78 -14.69 -2.43
CA ASP A 139 5.25 -15.67 -1.49
C ASP A 139 5.23 -15.20 -0.03
N LYS A 140 6.08 -14.23 0.31
CA LYS A 140 6.12 -13.64 1.65
C LYS A 140 5.58 -12.22 1.59
N PHE A 141 4.83 -11.85 2.62
CA PHE A 141 4.33 -10.48 2.76
C PHE A 141 5.50 -9.49 2.77
N ASP A 142 5.37 -8.44 1.96
CA ASP A 142 6.26 -7.29 1.96
C ASP A 142 7.75 -7.64 1.73
N GLN A 143 8.00 -8.63 0.87
CA GLN A 143 9.35 -9.12 0.53
C GLN A 143 9.67 -9.18 -0.96
N GLY A 144 8.76 -8.73 -1.83
CA GLY A 144 9.06 -8.61 -3.25
C GLY A 144 10.01 -7.44 -3.55
N GLU A 145 10.26 -7.22 -4.83
CA GLU A 145 11.25 -6.25 -5.27
C GLU A 145 10.76 -4.83 -5.08
N ILE A 146 11.56 -4.01 -4.39
CA ILE A 146 11.25 -2.60 -4.15
C ILE A 146 11.44 -1.81 -5.45
N ILE A 147 10.34 -1.28 -5.99
CA ILE A 147 10.36 -0.46 -7.21
C ILE A 147 10.70 0.97 -6.83
N ILE A 148 9.90 1.57 -5.94
CA ILE A 148 10.09 2.96 -5.49
C ILE A 148 9.60 3.14 -4.05
N GLN A 149 10.23 4.07 -3.34
CA GLN A 149 9.84 4.46 -1.99
C GLN A 149 9.79 5.97 -1.85
N GLY A 150 8.93 6.43 -0.94
CA GLY A 150 8.86 7.81 -0.50
C GLY A 150 8.98 7.89 1.01
N LYS A 151 9.64 8.93 1.52
CA LYS A 151 9.76 9.23 2.95
C LYS A 151 9.15 10.57 3.28
N GLN A 152 8.54 10.65 4.46
CA GLN A 152 8.05 11.89 5.04
C GLN A 152 8.42 11.98 6.51
N LYS A 153 8.70 13.20 6.98
CA LYS A 153 8.93 13.47 8.41
C LYS A 153 7.67 13.16 9.22
N LEU A 154 7.83 12.41 10.30
CA LEU A 154 6.80 12.19 11.31
C LEU A 154 6.92 13.28 12.37
N PHE A 155 5.87 14.05 12.61
CA PHE A 155 5.89 15.06 13.66
C PHE A 155 5.37 14.50 15.00
N LEU A 156 5.97 14.94 16.11
CA LEU A 156 5.62 14.45 17.44
C LEU A 156 4.15 14.68 17.81
N LYS A 157 3.56 15.79 17.33
CA LYS A 157 2.15 16.17 17.58
C LYS A 157 1.18 15.68 16.50
N GLU A 158 1.67 14.95 15.50
CA GLU A 158 0.85 14.50 14.38
C GLU A 158 -0.14 13.41 14.82
N ASN A 159 -1.40 13.57 14.42
CA ASN A 159 -2.45 12.61 14.70
C ASN A 159 -2.58 11.56 13.59
N LEU A 160 -3.26 10.45 13.89
CA LEU A 160 -3.37 9.32 12.97
C LEU A 160 -4.14 9.64 11.68
N ILE A 161 -5.08 10.59 11.72
CA ILE A 161 -5.85 11.00 10.54
C ILE A 161 -4.93 11.73 9.54
N MET A 162 -4.12 12.68 10.05
CA MET A 162 -3.13 13.40 9.25
C MET A 162 -2.10 12.46 8.63
N ILE A 163 -1.53 11.55 9.43
CA ILE A 163 -0.52 10.58 8.96
C ILE A 163 -1.12 9.68 7.89
N HIS A 164 -2.33 9.16 8.10
CA HIS A 164 -2.99 8.31 7.13
C HIS A 164 -3.24 9.04 5.81
N ARG A 165 -3.73 10.29 5.87
CA ARG A 165 -3.97 11.12 4.69
C ARG A 165 -2.68 11.38 3.92
N ARG A 166 -1.65 11.90 4.59
CA ARG A 166 -0.34 12.19 3.99
C ARG A 166 0.35 10.95 3.41
N LEU A 167 0.22 9.80 4.07
CA LEU A 167 0.70 8.52 3.55
C LEU A 167 -0.06 8.08 2.29
N SER A 168 -1.37 8.31 2.25
CA SER A 168 -2.21 7.96 1.09
C SER A 168 -1.89 8.87 -0.09
N GLU A 169 -1.71 10.17 0.14
CA GLU A 169 -1.26 11.15 -0.86
C GLU A 169 0.13 10.80 -1.40
N LEU A 170 1.09 10.46 -0.51
CA LEU A 170 2.41 9.97 -0.92
C LEU A 170 2.30 8.70 -1.77
N THR A 171 1.46 7.75 -1.37
CA THR A 171 1.22 6.51 -2.14
C THR A 171 0.73 6.85 -3.55
N ALA A 172 -0.25 7.76 -3.65
CA ALA A 172 -0.80 8.18 -4.93
C ALA A 172 0.24 8.86 -5.83
N GLN A 173 1.17 9.63 -5.26
CA GLN A 173 2.28 10.24 -6.01
C GLN A 173 3.27 9.20 -6.55
N LEU A 174 3.49 8.11 -5.80
CA LEU A 174 4.44 7.07 -6.17
C LEU A 174 3.89 6.13 -7.26
N ILE A 175 2.59 5.89 -7.33
CA ILE A 175 1.99 4.93 -8.29
C ILE A 175 2.34 5.27 -9.75
N PRO A 176 2.10 6.51 -10.26
CA PRO A 176 2.45 6.86 -11.64
C PRO A 176 3.94 6.67 -11.94
N GLN A 177 4.81 7.00 -10.98
CA GLN A 177 6.26 6.84 -11.12
C GLN A 177 6.66 5.37 -11.19
N ALA A 178 6.07 4.52 -10.34
CA ALA A 178 6.30 3.09 -10.38
C ALA A 178 5.87 2.47 -11.72
N LEU A 179 4.71 2.89 -12.25
CA LEU A 179 4.23 2.42 -13.56
C LEU A 179 5.17 2.84 -14.69
N LEU A 180 5.70 4.06 -14.67
CA LEU A 180 6.72 4.50 -15.62
C LEU A 180 8.02 3.69 -15.49
N MET A 181 8.49 3.43 -14.27
CA MET A 181 9.68 2.61 -14.05
C MET A 181 9.51 1.19 -14.61
N ILE A 182 8.33 0.59 -14.44
CA ILE A 182 7.99 -0.71 -15.01
C ILE A 182 7.94 -0.62 -16.56
N ASP A 183 7.29 0.40 -17.10
CA ASP A 183 7.14 0.60 -18.55
C ASP A 183 8.46 0.71 -19.30
N TYR A 184 9.42 1.42 -18.71
CA TYR A 184 10.74 1.65 -19.28
C TYR A 184 11.81 0.68 -18.77
N ASN A 185 11.42 -0.34 -17.99
CA ASN A 185 12.33 -1.32 -17.40
C ASN A 185 13.51 -0.67 -16.65
N LEU A 186 13.21 0.36 -15.85
CA LEU A 186 14.21 1.10 -15.09
C LEU A 186 14.71 0.27 -13.88
N PRO A 187 15.97 0.45 -13.44
CA PRO A 187 16.52 -0.28 -12.31
C PRO A 187 15.70 -0.12 -11.01
N THR A 188 15.50 -1.22 -10.30
CA THR A 188 14.81 -1.24 -9.00
C THR A 188 15.73 -0.82 -7.85
N GLN A 189 15.16 -0.39 -6.71
CA GLN A 189 15.92 0.13 -5.56
C GLN A 189 16.40 -0.98 -4.59
N ASN A 190 16.32 -2.25 -4.98
CA ASN A 190 16.47 -3.42 -4.11
C ASN A 190 17.90 -3.59 -3.53
N ASN A 191 18.94 -3.42 -4.37
CA ASN A 191 20.31 -3.79 -4.04
C ASN A 191 21.02 -2.82 -3.07
N TYR A 192 20.64 -1.54 -3.08
CA TYR A 192 21.23 -0.54 -2.18
C TYR A 192 20.69 -0.66 -0.75
N MET A 193 19.40 -1.01 -0.61
CA MET A 193 18.70 -0.94 0.68
C MET A 193 18.91 -2.18 1.56
N LYS A 194 18.88 -3.39 0.98
CA LYS A 194 19.00 -4.65 1.75
C LYS A 194 20.28 -4.76 2.58
N LYS A 195 21.36 -4.07 2.20
CA LYS A 195 22.67 -4.19 2.85
C LYS A 195 22.77 -3.42 4.18
N ASN A 196 21.93 -2.38 4.39
CA ASN A 196 22.10 -1.41 5.49
C ASN A 196 20.82 -1.12 6.30
N SER A 197 19.75 -1.90 6.14
CA SER A 197 18.45 -1.62 6.77
C SER A 197 17.97 -2.74 7.70
N GLN A 198 17.38 -2.36 8.85
CA GLN A 198 16.61 -3.29 9.68
C GLN A 198 15.46 -3.91 8.85
N SER A 199 15.12 -5.17 9.14
CA SER A 199 14.10 -5.91 8.38
C SER A 199 13.03 -6.48 9.31
N ARG A 200 12.41 -5.65 10.15
CA ARG A 200 11.49 -6.14 11.18
C ARG A 200 10.09 -6.40 10.63
N TYR A 201 9.45 -7.46 11.11
CA TYR A 201 8.04 -7.77 10.89
C TYR A 201 7.25 -7.48 12.17
N PHE A 202 6.31 -6.54 12.11
CA PHE A 202 5.53 -6.13 13.27
C PHE A 202 4.24 -6.94 13.39
N TYR A 203 3.93 -7.36 14.62
CA TYR A 203 2.75 -8.16 14.89
C TYR A 203 1.47 -7.32 14.80
N ASN A 204 0.39 -7.93 14.32
CA ASN A 204 -0.91 -7.27 14.24
C ASN A 204 -1.49 -7.04 15.64
N ILE A 205 -1.37 -5.81 16.15
CA ILE A 205 -1.89 -5.41 17.45
C ILE A 205 -3.06 -4.41 17.32
N LYS A 206 -3.96 -4.43 18.32
CA LYS A 206 -5.14 -3.55 18.35
C LYS A 206 -4.72 -2.07 18.42
N LYS A 207 -5.45 -1.19 17.72
CA LYS A 207 -5.23 0.27 17.70
C LYS A 207 -5.04 0.87 19.11
N ARG A 208 -5.86 0.47 20.08
CA ARG A 208 -5.77 0.94 21.48
C ARG A 208 -4.41 0.66 22.13
N LYS A 209 -3.80 -0.49 21.83
CA LYS A 209 -2.46 -0.84 22.33
C LYS A 209 -1.39 0.04 21.70
N LEU A 210 -1.52 0.34 20.40
CA LEU A 210 -0.63 1.27 19.69
C LEU A 210 -0.73 2.70 20.25
N VAL A 211 -1.93 3.15 20.61
CA VAL A 211 -2.14 4.44 21.27
C VAL A 211 -1.49 4.47 22.65
N LEU A 212 -1.66 3.43 23.46
CA LEU A 212 -0.98 3.34 24.76
C LEU A 212 0.54 3.36 24.60
N HIS A 213 1.06 2.59 23.64
CA HIS A 213 2.50 2.56 23.32
C HIS A 213 3.02 3.94 22.91
N ARG A 214 2.25 4.68 22.11
CA ARG A 214 2.57 6.08 21.76
C ARG A 214 2.68 6.96 23.00
N LEU A 215 1.76 6.85 23.94
CA LEU A 215 1.75 7.66 25.15
C LEU A 215 2.99 7.37 26.01
N ILE A 216 3.32 6.10 26.21
CA ILE A 216 4.53 5.66 26.92
C ILE A 216 5.77 6.22 26.24
N ASN A 217 5.88 6.09 24.91
CA ASN A 217 7.03 6.62 24.20
C ASN A 217 7.09 8.15 24.20
N ARG A 218 5.95 8.85 24.27
CA ARG A 218 5.93 10.32 24.39
C ARG A 218 6.48 10.75 25.74
N PHE A 219 6.06 10.08 26.81
CA PHE A 219 6.65 10.25 28.13
C PHE A 219 8.15 10.01 28.07
N ALA A 220 8.58 8.85 27.55
CA ALA A 220 10.01 8.54 27.41
C ALA A 220 10.77 9.62 26.63
N TYR A 221 10.21 10.13 25.53
CA TYR A 221 10.80 11.21 24.74
C TYR A 221 10.98 12.51 25.55
N TYR A 222 9.97 12.95 26.31
CA TYR A 222 10.07 14.19 27.09
C TYR A 222 11.06 14.12 28.25
N PHE A 223 11.30 12.92 28.78
CA PHE A 223 12.23 12.68 29.88
C PHE A 223 13.58 12.12 29.42
N ASN A 224 13.89 12.16 28.11
CA ASN A 224 15.12 11.60 27.52
C ASN A 224 15.38 10.12 27.89
N LEU A 225 14.32 9.35 28.11
CA LEU A 225 14.39 7.92 28.38
C LEU A 225 14.40 7.12 27.08
N LYS A 226 14.91 5.89 27.14
CA LYS A 226 14.89 4.95 26.01
C LYS A 226 13.45 4.66 25.57
N LYS A 227 13.15 4.91 24.30
CA LYS A 227 11.88 4.52 23.65
C LYS A 227 11.84 3.02 23.38
N TRP A 228 10.62 2.48 23.37
CA TRP A 228 10.36 1.06 23.19
C TRP A 228 9.77 0.84 21.81
N SER A 229 10.21 -0.23 21.13
CA SER A 229 9.59 -0.64 19.88
C SER A 229 8.38 -1.51 20.16
N THR A 230 7.30 -1.33 19.41
CA THR A 230 6.14 -2.23 19.44
C THR A 230 6.55 -3.67 19.12
N PRO A 231 5.79 -4.70 19.56
CA PRO A 231 6.10 -6.11 19.33
C PRO A 231 6.37 -6.45 17.85
N HIS A 232 7.51 -7.10 17.60
CA HIS A 232 7.98 -7.48 16.27
C HIS A 232 8.91 -8.70 16.33
N LYS A 233 9.21 -9.27 15.17
CA LYS A 233 10.31 -10.23 14.94
C LYS A 233 11.26 -9.70 13.87
N MET A 234 12.47 -10.25 13.83
CA MET A 234 13.40 -10.05 12.70
C MET A 234 12.96 -10.87 11.49
#